data_AF-A0A8H6XLZ6-F1
#
_entry.id   AF-A0A8H6XLZ6-F1
#
_cell.length_a   1.000
_cell.length_b   1.000
_cell.length_c   1.000
_cell.angle_alpha   90.00
_cell.angle_beta   90.00
_cell.angle_gamma   90.00
#
_symmetry.space_group_name_H-M   'P 1'
#
loop_
_entity.id
_entity.type
_entity.pdbx_description
1 polymer ?
#
loop_
_entity_poly.entity_id
_entity_poly.type
_entity_poly.pdbx_seq_one_letter_code
_entity_poly.pdbx_strand_id
1 'polypeptide(L)'
;MSPRLFLSESRRRIRSFPTGMRIKRVGNITLVLLGQDDNVEQPRVESGTQVNGTVLLDHTENIESVVLKIDGLLETVPLPASYRSIPLFCITKKLYTNEGSPSPPICPHNLAFSHSVFRHNEKLYPLPPDMSYVLPKHNALC
;
A
#
# COMPACT_ATOMS: atom_id res chain seq x y z
N MET A 1 8.99 43.99 0.66
CA MET A 1 9.88 42.88 1.06
C MET A 1 9.18 41.57 0.73
N SER A 2 9.59 40.88 -0.33
CA SER A 2 8.98 39.61 -0.75
C SER A 2 9.80 38.43 -0.22
N PRO A 3 9.18 37.39 0.37
CA PRO A 3 9.91 36.22 0.84
C PRO A 3 10.37 35.39 -0.37
N ARG A 4 11.68 35.18 -0.48
CA ARG A 4 12.26 34.21 -1.41
C ARG A 4 12.07 32.81 -0.83
N LEU A 5 11.21 32.01 -1.47
CA LEU A 5 11.11 30.58 -1.21
C LEU A 5 12.39 29.92 -1.74
N PHE A 6 13.21 29.38 -0.83
CA PHE A 6 14.33 28.53 -1.20
C PHE A 6 13.79 27.17 -1.62
N LEU A 7 13.68 26.95 -2.93
CA LEU A 7 13.56 25.61 -3.48
C LEU A 7 14.91 24.91 -3.26
N SER A 8 15.01 24.07 -2.23
CA SER A 8 16.15 23.18 -2.08
C SER A 8 16.16 22.21 -3.25
N GLU A 9 17.15 22.35 -4.14
CA GLU A 9 17.43 21.38 -5.20
C GLU A 9 17.77 20.04 -4.54
N SER A 10 16.75 19.18 -4.43
CA SER A 10 16.95 17.79 -4.08
C SER A 10 17.74 17.15 -5.21
N ARG A 11 19.04 16.95 -4.98
CA ARG A 11 19.88 16.10 -5.84
C ARG A 11 19.10 14.81 -6.06
N ARG A 12 18.64 14.57 -7.30
CA ARG A 12 18.08 13.28 -7.71
C ARG A 12 19.18 12.25 -7.53
N ARG A 13 19.26 11.65 -6.34
CA ARG A 13 19.98 10.40 -6.17
C ARG A 13 19.30 9.46 -7.14
N ILE A 14 20.06 8.92 -8.10
CA ILE A 14 19.63 7.79 -8.90
C ILE A 14 19.46 6.65 -7.89
N ARG A 15 18.27 6.56 -7.29
CA ARG A 15 17.91 5.42 -6.45
C ARG A 15 17.75 4.26 -7.42
N SER A 16 18.52 3.21 -7.23
CA SER A 16 18.25 1.92 -7.85
C SER A 16 16.81 1.54 -7.50
N PHE A 17 16.02 1.13 -8.49
CA PHE A 17 14.68 0.63 -8.24
C PHE A 17 14.75 -0.51 -7.22
N PRO A 18 13.91 -0.51 -6.17
CA PRO A 18 13.89 -1.62 -5.23
C PRO A 18 13.53 -2.90 -5.99
N THR A 19 14.37 -3.92 -5.88
CA THR A 19 14.19 -5.23 -6.52
C THR A 19 13.89 -6.34 -5.52
N GLY A 20 13.92 -6.02 -4.23
CA GLY A 20 13.65 -6.97 -3.16
C GLY A 20 12.18 -7.43 -3.15
N MET A 21 11.96 -8.53 -2.43
CA MET A 21 10.63 -9.06 -2.17
C MET A 21 10.43 -9.24 -0.69
N ARG A 22 9.19 -9.08 -0.25
CA ARG A 22 8.79 -9.38 1.12
C ARG A 22 7.76 -10.49 1.13
N ILE A 23 8.02 -11.52 1.90
CA ILE A 23 7.13 -12.66 2.05
C ILE A 23 6.57 -12.65 3.48
N LYS A 24 5.25 -12.73 3.62
CA LYS A 24 4.56 -12.86 4.90
C LYS A 24 3.58 -14.04 4.82
N ARG A 25 3.77 -15.04 5.67
CA ARG A 25 2.86 -16.18 5.79
C ARG A 25 2.01 -16.09 7.04
N VAL A 26 0.72 -16.35 6.91
CA VAL A 26 -0.25 -16.44 8.01
C VAL A 26 -1.12 -17.65 7.73
N GLY A 27 -0.96 -18.72 8.50
CA GLY A 27 -1.66 -19.99 8.27
C GLY A 27 -1.37 -20.56 6.87
N ASN A 28 -2.45 -20.83 6.12
CA ASN A 28 -2.45 -21.37 4.75
C ASN A 28 -2.36 -20.28 3.66
N ILE A 29 -2.07 -19.03 4.03
CA ILE A 29 -1.98 -17.89 3.11
C ILE A 29 -0.57 -17.32 3.17
N THR A 30 0.05 -17.14 2.00
CA THR A 30 1.33 -16.44 1.86
C THR A 30 1.16 -15.21 0.98
N LEU A 31 1.47 -14.03 1.51
CA LEU A 31 1.53 -12.78 0.76
C LEU A 31 2.98 -12.52 0.32
N VAL A 32 3.18 -12.35 -0.97
CA VAL A 32 4.44 -11.92 -1.58
C VAL A 32 4.26 -10.50 -2.11
N LEU A 33 5.03 -9.55 -1.61
CA LEU A 33 5.10 -8.18 -2.11
C LEU A 33 6.41 -7.97 -2.85
N LEU A 34 6.33 -7.34 -4.02
CA LEU A 34 7.49 -7.06 -4.88
C LEU A 34 7.91 -5.59 -4.73
N GLY A 35 9.12 -5.28 -5.20
CA GLY A 35 9.64 -3.90 -5.24
C GLY A 35 9.89 -3.34 -3.84
N GLN A 36 10.37 -4.17 -2.93
CA GLN A 36 10.68 -3.79 -1.55
C GLN A 36 12.17 -3.54 -1.38
N ASP A 37 12.53 -2.64 -0.48
CA ASP A 37 13.92 -2.45 -0.05
C ASP A 37 14.40 -3.65 0.76
N ASP A 38 15.68 -3.95 0.70
CA ASP A 38 16.27 -4.99 1.54
C ASP A 38 16.24 -4.59 3.02
N ASN A 39 15.98 -5.56 3.90
CA ASN A 39 16.03 -5.41 5.36
C ASN A 39 15.02 -4.41 5.97
N VAL A 40 13.94 -4.04 5.28
CA VAL A 40 12.89 -3.20 5.89
C VAL A 40 11.95 -4.03 6.76
N GLU A 41 11.68 -3.57 7.98
CA GLU A 41 10.74 -4.23 8.90
C GLU A 41 9.28 -4.09 8.47
N GLN A 42 8.95 -3.11 7.63
CA GLN A 42 7.61 -2.93 7.07
C GLN A 42 7.71 -2.66 5.57
N PRO A 43 6.72 -3.12 4.76
CA PRO A 43 6.69 -2.79 3.34
C PRO A 43 6.69 -1.28 3.13
N ARG A 44 7.48 -0.80 2.17
CA ARG A 44 7.50 0.60 1.76
C ARG A 44 7.06 0.72 0.32
N VAL A 45 6.31 1.76 0.04
CA VAL A 45 5.80 2.05 -1.29
C VAL A 45 6.07 3.52 -1.56
N GLU A 46 6.82 3.80 -2.63
CA GLU A 46 7.15 5.17 -2.99
C GLU A 46 5.96 5.85 -3.68
N SER A 47 5.93 7.19 -3.57
CA SER A 47 4.93 8.03 -4.23
C SER A 47 4.89 7.77 -5.74
N GLY A 48 3.68 7.55 -6.28
CA GLY A 48 3.48 7.28 -7.71
C GLY A 48 3.81 5.85 -8.15
N THR A 49 4.19 4.96 -7.23
CA THR A 49 4.43 3.54 -7.55
C THR A 49 3.19 2.67 -7.30
N GLN A 50 3.21 1.46 -7.85
CA GLN A 50 2.16 0.46 -7.66
C GLN A 50 2.60 -0.57 -6.63
N VAL A 51 1.66 -0.99 -5.78
CA VAL A 51 1.82 -2.17 -4.94
C VAL A 51 1.56 -3.39 -5.80
N ASN A 52 2.62 -4.16 -6.01
CA ASN A 52 2.57 -5.40 -6.79
C ASN A 52 2.83 -6.58 -5.86
N GLY A 53 2.05 -7.64 -6.04
CA GLY A 53 2.20 -8.82 -5.21
C GLY A 53 1.43 -10.02 -5.71
N THR A 54 1.53 -11.10 -4.94
CA THR A 54 0.82 -12.34 -5.19
C THR A 54 0.37 -12.92 -3.86
N VAL A 55 -0.89 -13.33 -3.80
CA VAL A 55 -1.42 -14.13 -2.69
C VAL A 55 -1.32 -15.59 -3.10
N LEU A 56 -0.60 -16.39 -2.32
CA LEU A 56 -0.48 -17.82 -2.48
C LEU A 56 -1.36 -18.52 -1.44
N LEU A 57 -2.09 -19.54 -1.88
CA LEU A 57 -3.03 -20.29 -1.06
C LEU A 57 -2.60 -21.75 -1.04
N ASP A 58 -2.35 -22.31 0.14
CA ASP A 58 -1.95 -23.70 0.28
C ASP A 58 -3.15 -24.65 0.01
N HIS A 59 -4.35 -24.22 0.40
CA HIS A 59 -5.61 -24.95 0.28
C HIS A 59 -6.58 -24.09 -0.53
N THR A 60 -7.19 -24.67 -1.55
CA THR A 60 -8.06 -23.94 -2.50
C THR A 60 -9.46 -24.54 -2.61
N GLU A 61 -9.64 -25.72 -2.01
CA GLU A 61 -10.93 -26.36 -1.82
C GLU A 61 -11.84 -25.48 -0.94
N ASN A 62 -13.09 -25.31 -1.37
CA ASN A 62 -14.13 -24.59 -0.62
C ASN A 62 -13.87 -23.09 -0.38
N ILE A 63 -12.98 -22.45 -1.14
CA ILE A 63 -12.84 -20.99 -1.09
C ILE A 63 -13.99 -20.33 -1.84
N GLU A 64 -14.82 -19.57 -1.13
CA GLU A 64 -15.91 -18.79 -1.72
C GLU A 64 -15.41 -17.48 -2.33
N SER A 65 -14.51 -16.77 -1.65
CA SER A 65 -13.93 -15.52 -2.14
C SER A 65 -12.58 -15.22 -1.52
N VAL A 66 -11.78 -14.45 -2.27
CA VAL A 66 -10.52 -13.89 -1.78
C VAL A 66 -10.57 -12.39 -1.97
N VAL A 67 -10.41 -11.65 -0.88
CA VAL A 67 -10.46 -10.19 -0.86
C VAL A 67 -9.16 -9.65 -0.30
N LEU A 68 -8.49 -8.82 -1.08
CA LEU A 68 -7.30 -8.07 -0.69
C LEU A 68 -7.74 -6.73 -0.10
N LYS A 69 -7.28 -6.43 1.11
CA LYS A 69 -7.43 -5.11 1.73
C LYS A 69 -6.06 -4.43 1.82
N ILE A 70 -5.98 -3.19 1.34
CA ILE A 70 -4.78 -2.36 1.42
C ILE A 70 -5.15 -1.09 2.19
N ASP A 71 -4.62 -0.97 3.40
CA ASP A 71 -4.82 0.18 4.26
C ASP A 71 -3.55 1.04 4.25
N GLY A 72 -3.72 2.36 4.08
CA GLY A 72 -2.66 3.35 4.18
C GLY A 72 -2.92 4.26 5.37
N LEU A 73 -1.92 4.41 6.25
CA LEU A 73 -1.98 5.24 7.44
C LEU A 73 -0.84 6.26 7.39
N LEU A 74 -1.14 7.50 7.72
CA LEU A 74 -0.15 8.54 7.97
C LEU A 74 0.03 8.67 9.49
N GLU A 75 1.17 8.21 9.97
CA GLU A 75 1.55 8.36 11.37
C GLU A 75 2.26 9.70 11.55
N THR A 76 1.69 10.56 12.40
CA THR A 76 2.25 11.86 12.74
C THR A 76 2.57 11.92 14.22
N VAL A 77 3.72 12.51 14.54
CA VAL A 77 4.13 12.78 15.93
C VAL A 77 4.23 14.30 16.11
N PRO A 78 3.10 15.02 16.22
CA PRO A 78 3.13 16.43 16.58
C PRO A 78 3.71 16.62 17.98
N LEU A 79 4.65 17.54 18.09
CA LEU A 79 5.14 18.07 19.36
C LEU A 79 4.04 18.94 20.01
N PRO A 80 3.81 18.87 21.33
CA PRO A 80 4.44 18.01 22.32
C PRO A 80 3.58 16.75 22.55
N ALA A 81 4.02 15.61 22.01
CA ALA A 81 3.67 14.26 22.46
C ALA A 81 2.20 13.78 22.28
N SER A 82 1.53 14.08 21.17
CA SER A 82 0.35 13.28 20.78
C SER A 82 0.64 12.50 19.50
N TYR A 83 0.77 11.17 19.59
CA TYR A 83 0.77 10.32 18.41
C TYR A 83 -0.61 10.37 17.73
N ARG A 84 -0.63 10.64 16.42
CA ARG A 84 -1.87 10.64 15.63
C ARG A 84 -1.66 9.82 14.37
N SER A 85 -2.46 8.77 14.21
CA SER A 85 -2.57 8.02 12.96
C SER A 85 -3.78 8.55 12.18
N ILE A 86 -3.54 8.97 10.94
CA ILE A 86 -4.56 9.50 10.03
C ILE A 86 -4.73 8.50 8.90
N PRO A 87 -5.90 7.86 8.73
CA PRO A 87 -6.13 6.98 7.58
C PRO A 87 -6.07 7.79 6.29
N LEU A 88 -5.19 7.38 5.37
CA LEU A 88 -5.04 7.98 4.06
C LEU A 88 -5.95 7.33 3.04
N PHE A 89 -5.99 6.00 3.03
CA PHE A 89 -6.83 5.22 2.13
C PHE A 89 -7.14 3.84 2.70
N CYS A 90 -8.26 3.28 2.27
CA CYS A 90 -8.68 1.91 2.54
C CYS A 90 -9.20 1.35 1.22
N ILE A 91 -8.44 0.46 0.61
CA ILE A 91 -8.76 -0.14 -0.68
C ILE A 91 -9.14 -1.59 -0.45
N THR A 92 -10.29 -1.98 -0.96
CA THR A 92 -10.76 -3.36 -0.97
C THR A 92 -10.83 -3.85 -2.41
N LYS A 93 -10.07 -4.89 -2.75
CA LYS A 93 -10.03 -5.49 -4.08
C LYS A 93 -10.35 -6.97 -3.99
N LYS A 94 -11.44 -7.38 -4.62
CA LYS A 94 -11.79 -8.79 -4.79
C LYS A 94 -10.85 -9.42 -5.81
N LEU A 95 -10.10 -10.45 -5.41
CA LEU A 95 -9.16 -11.18 -6.27
C LEU A 95 -9.81 -12.44 -6.87
N TYR A 96 -10.74 -13.04 -6.13
CA TYR A 96 -11.45 -14.24 -6.54
C TYR A 96 -12.85 -14.25 -5.93
N THR A 97 -13.82 -14.80 -6.65
CA THR A 97 -15.14 -15.17 -6.12
C THR A 97 -15.66 -16.36 -6.91
N ASN A 98 -16.23 -17.33 -6.21
CA ASN A 98 -16.96 -18.42 -6.80
C ASN A 98 -18.36 -17.91 -7.18
N GLU A 99 -18.64 -17.72 -8.47
CA GLU A 99 -19.92 -17.23 -8.99
C GLU A 99 -21.00 -18.32 -9.12
N GLY A 100 -20.84 -19.46 -8.42
CA GLY A 100 -21.86 -20.51 -8.37
C GLY A 100 -22.01 -21.30 -9.66
N SER A 101 -20.93 -21.47 -10.44
CA SER A 101 -20.97 -22.31 -11.62
C SER A 101 -21.32 -23.77 -11.26
N PRO A 102 -22.01 -24.52 -12.13
CA PRO A 102 -22.51 -25.87 -11.85
C PRO A 102 -21.41 -26.89 -11.51
N SER A 103 -20.17 -26.63 -11.92
CA SER A 103 -18.97 -27.27 -11.37
C SER A 103 -18.32 -26.33 -10.36
N PRO A 104 -17.91 -26.77 -9.15
CA PRO A 104 -17.25 -25.89 -8.20
C PRO A 104 -15.93 -25.40 -8.81
N PRO A 105 -15.79 -24.11 -9.11
CA PRO A 105 -14.53 -23.57 -9.60
C PRO A 105 -13.51 -23.68 -8.45
N ILE A 106 -12.39 -24.33 -8.73
CA ILE A 106 -11.28 -24.43 -7.78
C ILE A 106 -10.58 -23.07 -7.78
N CYS A 107 -10.39 -22.49 -6.59
CA CYS A 107 -9.69 -21.23 -6.46
C CYS A 107 -8.24 -21.38 -6.95
N PRO A 108 -7.70 -20.46 -7.76
CA PRO A 108 -6.29 -20.52 -8.14
C PRO A 108 -5.39 -20.46 -6.90
N HIS A 109 -4.35 -21.29 -6.86
CA HIS A 109 -3.34 -21.26 -5.79
C HIS A 109 -2.55 -19.95 -5.77
N ASN A 110 -2.53 -19.20 -6.86
CA ASN A 110 -1.79 -17.95 -7.03
C ASN A 110 -2.70 -16.83 -7.56
N LEU A 111 -2.92 -15.81 -6.74
CA LEU A 111 -3.71 -14.64 -7.08
C LEU A 111 -2.81 -13.42 -7.13
N ALA A 112 -2.33 -13.09 -8.32
CA ALA A 112 -1.52 -11.91 -8.56
C ALA A 112 -2.37 -10.63 -8.48
N PHE A 113 -1.78 -9.56 -7.97
CA PHE A 113 -2.43 -8.25 -7.94
C PHE A 113 -1.44 -7.12 -8.19
N SER A 114 -1.99 -6.04 -8.74
CA SER A 114 -1.34 -4.74 -8.87
C SER A 114 -2.36 -3.66 -8.49
N HIS A 115 -1.92 -2.66 -7.72
CA HIS A 115 -2.77 -1.54 -7.32
C HIS A 115 -1.98 -0.24 -7.14
N SER A 116 -2.50 0.88 -7.65
CA SER A 116 -1.94 2.22 -7.42
C SER A 116 -2.45 2.76 -6.09
N VAL A 117 -1.55 3.01 -5.14
CA VAL A 117 -1.89 3.35 -3.73
C VAL A 117 -2.54 4.72 -3.54
N PHE A 118 -2.54 5.61 -4.53
CA PHE A 118 -2.97 6.99 -4.31
C PHE A 118 -3.73 7.58 -5.52
N ARG A 119 -4.95 7.08 -5.75
CA ARG A 119 -5.93 7.69 -6.66
C ARG A 119 -7.10 8.24 -5.86
N HIS A 120 -7.36 9.54 -5.97
CA HIS A 120 -8.58 10.18 -5.47
C HIS A 120 -9.25 10.94 -6.62
N ASN A 121 -10.54 10.71 -6.87
CA ASN A 121 -11.28 11.30 -8.00
C ASN A 121 -10.53 11.18 -9.34
N GLU A 122 -10.05 9.97 -9.66
CA GLU A 122 -9.26 9.63 -10.86
C GLU A 122 -7.90 10.34 -11.01
N LYS A 123 -7.58 11.27 -10.12
CA LYS A 123 -6.28 11.94 -10.08
C LYS A 123 -5.31 11.15 -9.23
N LEU A 124 -4.11 10.96 -9.76
CA LEU A 124 -2.97 10.46 -8.99
C LEU A 124 -2.48 11.60 -8.11
N TYR A 125 -2.53 11.43 -6.80
CA TYR A 125 -1.90 12.34 -5.87
C TYR A 125 -0.55 11.75 -5.47
N PRO A 126 0.48 12.56 -5.23
CA PRO A 126 1.67 12.04 -4.60
C PRO A 126 1.32 11.57 -3.18
N LEU A 127 1.83 10.42 -2.76
CA LEU A 127 1.92 10.13 -1.33
C LEU A 127 2.62 11.32 -0.67
N PRO A 128 2.17 11.76 0.53
CA PRO A 128 2.91 12.76 1.29
C PRO A 128 4.37 12.30 1.34
N PRO A 129 5.34 13.17 1.03
CA PRO A 129 6.74 12.79 1.18
C PRO A 129 6.96 12.32 2.63
N ASP A 130 7.87 11.37 2.84
CA ASP A 130 8.31 10.91 4.18
C ASP A 130 8.96 12.03 5.04
N MET A 131 8.85 13.29 4.61
CA MET A 131 9.39 14.45 5.27
C MET A 131 8.46 14.95 6.36
N SER A 132 9.02 15.09 7.55
CA SER A 132 8.42 15.71 8.72
C SER A 132 7.93 17.13 8.40
N TYR A 133 6.64 17.30 8.14
CA TYR A 133 6.00 18.61 8.06
C TYR A 133 4.90 18.73 9.11
N VAL A 134 4.83 19.91 9.73
CA VAL A 134 3.75 20.28 10.66
C VAL A 134 2.50 20.55 9.83
N LEU A 135 1.53 19.64 9.86
CA LEU A 135 0.25 19.82 9.15
C LEU A 135 -0.67 20.78 9.93
N PRO A 136 -1.31 21.77 9.26
CA PRO A 136 -2.41 22.53 9.85
C PRO A 136 -3.62 21.60 10.09
N LYS A 137 -4.29 21.78 11.24
CA LYS A 137 -5.45 20.97 11.64
C LYS A 137 -6.60 21.14 10.63
N HIS A 138 -6.96 20.06 9.93
CA HIS A 138 -8.26 19.94 9.28
C HIS A 138 -9.00 18.72 9.83
N ASN A 139 -10.29 18.90 10.11
CA ASN A 139 -11.18 17.85 10.59
C ASN A 139 -11.52 16.91 9.42
N ALA A 140 -11.13 15.65 9.52
CA ALA A 140 -11.62 14.59 8.64
C ALA A 140 -12.71 13.81 9.37
N LEU A 141 -13.91 13.80 8.77
CA LEU A 141 -14.97 12.84 9.07
C LEU A 141 -14.67 11.57 8.25
N CYS A 142 -14.76 10.41 8.91
CA CYS A 142 -15.18 9.18 8.24
C CYS A 142 -16.70 9.16 8.18
#